data_AF-A0A7X5ZE41-F1
#
_entry.id   AF-A0A7X5ZE41-F1
#
_cell.length_a   1.000
_cell.length_b   1.000
_cell.length_c   1.000
_cell.angle_alpha   90.00
_cell.angle_beta   90.00
_cell.angle_gamma   90.00
#
_symmetry.space_group_name_H-M   'P 1'
#
loop_
_entity.id
_entity.type
_entity.pdbx_description
1 polymer ?
#
loop_
_entity_poly.entity_id
_entity_poly.type
_entity_poly.pdbx_seq_one_letter_code
_entity_poly.pdbx_strand_id
1 'polypeptide(L)'
;MSGAAAAVEAARSGADVLVLERSGSWGGAAAMAGGFIYLGGGTPIQKACGFEDSPDNMATFLNAAMGPGADAPRIEDYCAGSIAHFEWLVGCGVPFKAEFFGEPGWEPMGDEGLMYSGGENAYPFNTIANPAPRGHVPQMQNKKQGESSAGLMLMKGLVDSATAAGARALYDIRVQRLIIESDGRVAGIRSRRYGETIDIRARRGVVLAAGSFAYNDAMVAQYAPRIAGRPPRSNSMTGRPFGWPRPSAPTSPTWTPPRWHCSSTHNNWCAASWSTNGVNATSPRTPTQTGPVSSRSITRTTPRI
;
A
#
# COMPACT_ATOMS: atom_id res chain seq x y z
N MET A 1 8.11 4.93 -5.82
CA MET A 1 7.14 5.92 -5.31
C MET A 1 7.11 5.98 -3.79
N SER A 2 6.69 4.93 -3.07
CA SER A 2 6.48 4.98 -1.61
C SER A 2 7.70 5.47 -0.81
N GLY A 3 8.91 5.05 -1.17
CA GLY A 3 10.14 5.51 -0.50
C GLY A 3 10.41 7.01 -0.71
N ALA A 4 10.12 7.55 -1.89
CA ALA A 4 10.29 8.97 -2.17
C ALA A 4 9.22 9.81 -1.45
N ALA A 5 7.96 9.36 -1.45
CA ALA A 5 6.89 10.03 -0.71
C ALA A 5 7.17 10.08 0.80
N ALA A 6 7.61 8.96 1.39
CA ALA A 6 8.03 8.93 2.79
C ALA A 6 9.23 9.85 3.07
N ALA A 7 10.17 9.96 2.14
CA ALA A 7 11.31 10.85 2.26
C ALA A 7 10.89 12.34 2.24
N VAL A 8 9.96 12.72 1.35
CA VAL A 8 9.39 14.09 1.31
C VAL A 8 8.77 14.43 2.66
N GLU A 9 7.86 13.60 3.18
CA GLU A 9 7.15 13.88 4.43
C GLU A 9 8.09 13.93 5.65
N ALA A 10 8.99 12.96 5.75
CA ALA A 10 9.95 12.93 6.87
C ALA A 10 10.92 14.13 6.84
N ALA A 11 11.39 14.52 5.65
CA ALA A 11 12.31 15.65 5.50
C ALA A 11 11.61 16.99 5.77
N ARG A 12 10.38 17.19 5.25
CA ARG A 12 9.55 18.36 5.56
C ARG A 12 9.21 18.47 7.04
N SER A 13 9.12 17.35 7.75
CA SER A 13 8.96 17.28 9.20
C SER A 13 10.26 17.51 9.99
N GLY A 14 11.35 17.89 9.34
CA GLY A 14 12.64 18.21 9.98
C GLY A 14 13.46 16.98 10.42
N ALA A 15 13.15 15.78 9.91
CA ALA A 15 13.99 14.62 10.15
C ALA A 15 15.23 14.64 9.23
N ASP A 16 16.37 14.13 9.72
CA ASP A 16 17.51 13.77 8.87
C ASP A 16 17.21 12.44 8.17
N VAL A 17 16.93 12.54 6.87
CA VAL A 17 16.47 11.43 6.05
C VAL A 17 17.59 10.89 5.18
N LEU A 18 17.74 9.56 5.19
CA LEU A 18 18.64 8.84 4.31
C LEU A 18 17.85 7.76 3.53
N VAL A 19 17.76 7.93 2.22
CA VAL A 19 17.20 6.97 1.27
C VAL A 19 18.29 6.02 0.78
N LEU A 20 17.97 4.74 0.68
CA LEU A 20 18.90 3.71 0.24
C LEU A 20 18.29 3.00 -0.97
N GLU A 21 18.99 3.07 -2.09
CA GLU A 21 18.60 2.46 -3.35
C GLU A 21 19.60 1.38 -3.73
N ARG A 22 19.08 0.25 -4.19
CA ARG A 22 19.88 -0.91 -4.59
C ARG A 22 20.52 -0.69 -5.97
N SER A 23 19.84 -0.02 -6.88
CA SER A 23 20.39 0.32 -8.20
C SER A 23 21.28 1.57 -8.16
N GLY A 24 21.98 1.82 -9.27
CA GLY A 24 22.71 3.07 -9.52
C GLY A 24 21.82 4.27 -9.86
N SER A 25 20.50 4.10 -9.89
CA SER A 25 19.52 5.13 -10.18
C SER A 25 18.25 4.95 -9.34
N TRP A 26 17.55 6.06 -9.10
CA TRP A 26 16.25 6.09 -8.42
C TRP A 26 15.11 5.70 -9.37
N GLY A 27 13.91 5.53 -8.82
CA GLY A 27 12.67 5.31 -9.60
C GLY A 27 12.07 3.93 -9.41
N GLY A 28 12.88 2.89 -9.64
CA GLY A 28 12.42 1.50 -9.64
C GLY A 28 11.30 1.28 -10.67
N ALA A 29 10.40 0.33 -10.40
CA ALA A 29 9.27 0.06 -11.29
C ALA A 29 8.32 1.27 -11.49
N ALA A 30 8.27 2.19 -10.52
CA ALA A 30 7.40 3.36 -10.60
C ALA A 30 7.81 4.32 -11.73
N ALA A 31 9.11 4.49 -12.00
CA ALA A 31 9.58 5.34 -13.10
C ALA A 31 9.29 4.73 -14.49
N MET A 32 9.15 3.41 -14.58
CA MET A 32 8.83 2.70 -15.83
C MET A 32 7.32 2.50 -16.03
N ALA A 33 6.50 2.85 -15.04
CA ALA A 33 5.06 2.64 -15.07
C ALA A 33 4.36 3.63 -16.01
N GLY A 34 3.20 3.22 -16.54
CA GLY A 34 2.32 4.07 -17.38
C GLY A 34 1.92 5.40 -16.71
N GLY A 35 2.03 5.48 -15.38
CA GLY A 35 1.88 6.72 -14.63
C GLY A 35 0.50 6.92 -14.01
N PHE A 36 -0.38 5.94 -14.11
CA PHE A 36 -1.67 5.98 -13.42
C PHE A 36 -1.50 6.09 -11.91
N ILE A 37 -2.17 7.10 -11.34
CA ILE A 37 -2.36 7.31 -9.91
C ILE A 37 -3.86 7.34 -9.69
N TYR A 38 -4.36 6.40 -8.89
CA TYR A 38 -5.81 6.18 -8.77
C TYR A 38 -6.44 7.20 -7.81
N LEU A 39 -6.86 8.36 -8.29
CA LEU A 39 -7.39 9.44 -7.45
C LEU A 39 -8.83 9.75 -7.84
N GLY A 40 -9.64 10.13 -6.86
CA GLY A 40 -11.03 10.48 -7.08
C GLY A 40 -11.58 11.41 -6.01
N GLY A 41 -12.90 11.42 -5.91
CA GLY A 41 -13.63 12.22 -4.94
C GLY A 41 -13.93 13.66 -5.36
N GLY A 42 -13.70 14.00 -6.63
CA GLY A 42 -13.95 15.36 -7.15
C GLY A 42 -12.69 16.21 -7.17
N THR A 43 -11.58 15.62 -7.60
CA THR A 43 -10.31 16.33 -7.83
C THR A 43 -10.46 17.49 -8.82
N PRO A 44 -9.58 18.50 -8.79
CA PRO A 44 -9.60 19.62 -9.73
C PRO A 44 -9.65 19.20 -11.21
N ILE A 45 -8.95 18.12 -11.58
CA ILE A 45 -8.93 17.62 -12.96
C ILE A 45 -10.25 16.95 -13.35
N GLN A 46 -10.84 16.14 -12.47
CA GLN A 46 -12.17 15.57 -12.73
C GLN A 46 -13.18 16.69 -12.98
N LYS A 47 -13.19 17.73 -12.14
CA LYS A 47 -14.06 18.91 -12.29
C LYS A 47 -13.80 19.66 -13.60
N ALA A 48 -12.54 19.91 -13.94
CA ALA A 48 -12.17 20.60 -15.17
C ALA A 48 -12.56 19.82 -16.44
N CYS A 49 -12.55 18.48 -16.37
CA CYS A 49 -13.00 17.60 -17.44
C CYS A 49 -14.52 17.32 -17.42
N GLY A 50 -15.27 17.93 -16.50
CA GLY A 50 -16.73 17.78 -16.42
C GLY A 50 -17.22 16.49 -15.77
N PHE A 51 -16.40 15.82 -14.96
CA PHE A 51 -16.78 14.62 -14.21
C PHE A 51 -17.08 14.94 -12.75
N GLU A 52 -18.25 14.52 -12.29
CA GLU A 52 -18.62 14.53 -10.88
C GLU A 52 -18.14 13.24 -10.20
N ASP A 53 -17.61 13.36 -8.99
CA ASP A 53 -17.22 12.21 -8.16
C ASP A 53 -17.24 12.65 -6.68
N SER A 54 -17.31 11.68 -5.77
CA SER A 54 -17.28 11.91 -4.32
C SER A 54 -16.49 10.80 -3.61
N PRO A 55 -15.91 11.06 -2.42
CA PRO A 55 -15.21 10.03 -1.65
C PRO A 55 -16.09 8.80 -1.41
N ASP A 56 -17.38 8.99 -1.14
CA ASP A 56 -18.35 7.91 -0.93
C ASP A 56 -18.59 7.09 -2.21
N ASN A 57 -18.72 7.76 -3.36
CA ASN A 57 -18.88 7.09 -4.66
C ASN A 57 -17.62 6.29 -5.03
N MET A 58 -16.43 6.86 -4.77
CA MET A 58 -15.15 6.19 -4.95
C MET A 58 -15.00 4.97 -4.04
N ALA A 59 -15.37 5.10 -2.75
CA ALA A 59 -15.33 3.99 -1.80
C ALA A 59 -16.33 2.87 -2.18
N THR A 60 -17.53 3.24 -2.63
CA THR A 60 -18.54 2.29 -3.13
C THR A 60 -17.99 1.47 -4.30
N PHE A 61 -17.37 2.14 -5.27
CA PHE A 61 -16.71 1.47 -6.39
C PHE A 61 -15.57 0.56 -5.94
N LEU A 62 -14.64 1.05 -5.11
CA LEU A 62 -13.46 0.29 -4.70
C LEU A 62 -13.82 -0.95 -3.86
N ASN A 63 -14.81 -0.84 -2.97
CA ASN A 63 -15.29 -1.99 -2.20
C ASN A 63 -15.87 -3.09 -3.09
N ALA A 64 -16.56 -2.72 -4.18
CA ALA A 64 -17.09 -3.67 -5.15
C ALA A 64 -15.98 -4.26 -6.05
N ALA A 65 -15.07 -3.43 -6.56
CA ALA A 65 -14.07 -3.82 -7.55
C ALA A 65 -12.86 -4.57 -6.96
N MET A 66 -12.47 -4.28 -5.72
CA MET A 66 -11.29 -4.88 -5.07
C MET A 66 -11.61 -6.13 -4.25
N GLY A 67 -12.89 -6.53 -4.18
CA GLY A 67 -13.37 -7.66 -3.40
C GLY A 67 -13.21 -9.04 -4.09
N PRO A 68 -13.60 -10.12 -3.41
CA PRO A 68 -14.04 -10.15 -1.99
C PRO A 68 -12.86 -9.95 -1.02
N GLY A 69 -13.15 -9.43 0.18
CA GLY A 69 -12.15 -9.28 1.26
C GLY A 69 -11.34 -7.99 1.23
N ALA A 70 -11.85 -6.94 0.57
CA ALA A 70 -11.24 -5.62 0.60
C ALA A 70 -11.22 -5.04 2.03
N ASP A 71 -10.15 -4.31 2.36
CA ASP A 71 -10.00 -3.62 3.64
C ASP A 71 -10.80 -2.31 3.61
N ALA A 72 -12.09 -2.39 3.97
CA ALA A 72 -13.01 -1.26 3.88
C ALA A 72 -12.53 -0.03 4.67
N PRO A 73 -12.05 -0.13 5.93
CA PRO A 73 -11.50 1.01 6.65
C PRO A 73 -10.33 1.69 5.93
N ARG A 74 -9.44 0.91 5.30
CA ARG A 74 -8.33 1.47 4.51
C ARG A 74 -8.81 2.14 3.23
N ILE A 75 -9.83 1.59 2.57
CA ILE A 75 -10.45 2.21 1.39
C ILE A 75 -11.10 3.53 1.77
N GLU A 76 -11.85 3.57 2.86
CA GLU A 76 -12.50 4.79 3.36
C GLU A 76 -11.48 5.90 3.65
N ASP A 77 -10.40 5.58 4.36
CA ASP A 77 -9.29 6.52 4.62
C ASP A 77 -8.65 7.01 3.31
N TYR A 78 -8.38 6.10 2.37
CA TYR A 78 -7.80 6.45 1.07
C TYR A 78 -8.70 7.39 0.26
N CYS A 79 -9.99 7.09 0.18
CA CYS A 79 -10.97 7.90 -0.54
C CYS A 79 -11.14 9.29 0.09
N ALA A 80 -11.23 9.35 1.43
CA ALA A 80 -11.36 10.61 2.16
C ALA A 80 -10.13 11.53 1.96
N GLY A 81 -8.93 10.95 1.90
CA GLY A 81 -7.68 11.67 1.66
C GLY A 81 -7.36 11.98 0.20
N SER A 82 -8.12 11.45 -0.77
CA SER A 82 -7.72 11.42 -2.19
C SER A 82 -7.52 12.82 -2.81
N ILE A 83 -8.39 13.79 -2.49
CA ILE A 83 -8.29 15.15 -3.04
C ILE A 83 -7.04 15.86 -2.49
N ALA A 84 -6.84 15.80 -1.17
CA ALA A 84 -5.66 16.37 -0.53
C ALA A 84 -4.36 15.70 -1.05
N HIS A 85 -4.41 14.40 -1.35
CA HIS A 85 -3.28 13.69 -1.94
C HIS A 85 -2.97 14.15 -3.38
N PHE A 86 -4.00 14.40 -4.20
CA PHE A 86 -3.83 15.02 -5.53
C PHE A 86 -3.13 16.38 -5.42
N GLU A 87 -3.61 17.26 -4.54
CA GLU A 87 -3.03 18.59 -4.33
C GLU A 87 -1.59 18.51 -3.82
N TRP A 88 -1.31 17.55 -2.94
CA TRP A 88 0.05 17.30 -2.46
C TRP A 88 1.00 16.87 -3.58
N LEU A 89 0.56 16.04 -4.52
CA LEU A 89 1.36 15.65 -5.68
C LEU A 89 1.66 16.86 -6.58
N VAL A 90 0.66 17.69 -6.86
CA VAL A 90 0.84 18.96 -7.59
C VAL A 90 1.82 19.87 -6.84
N GLY A 91 1.71 19.96 -5.51
CA GLY A 91 2.64 20.72 -4.66
C GLY A 91 4.06 20.14 -4.62
N CYS A 92 4.24 18.87 -4.99
CA CYS A 92 5.56 18.26 -5.22
C CYS A 92 6.07 18.47 -6.66
N GLY A 93 5.37 19.28 -7.47
CA GLY A 93 5.75 19.60 -8.84
C GLY A 93 5.38 18.53 -9.87
N VAL A 94 4.45 17.61 -9.55
CA VAL A 94 3.95 16.63 -10.53
C VAL A 94 2.96 17.34 -11.46
N PRO A 95 3.24 17.43 -12.77
CA PRO A 95 2.37 18.13 -13.71
C PRO A 95 1.21 17.22 -14.12
N PHE A 96 0.04 17.79 -14.31
CA PHE A 96 -1.12 17.08 -14.86
C PHE A 96 -1.88 18.01 -15.82
N LYS A 97 -2.29 17.47 -16.97
CA LYS A 97 -3.08 18.19 -17.96
C LYS A 97 -4.57 17.96 -17.68
N ALA A 98 -5.36 19.03 -17.65
CA ALA A 98 -6.81 18.94 -17.42
C ALA A 98 -7.58 18.52 -18.69
N GLU A 99 -7.20 17.38 -19.26
CA GLU A 99 -7.80 16.79 -20.45
C GLU A 99 -8.08 15.31 -20.23
N PHE A 100 -9.20 14.84 -20.78
CA PHE A 100 -9.68 13.48 -20.64
C PHE A 100 -9.47 12.67 -21.92
N PHE A 101 -8.92 11.47 -21.78
CA PHE A 101 -8.81 10.48 -22.84
C PHE A 101 -9.96 9.47 -22.73
N GLY A 102 -10.86 9.47 -23.71
CA GLY A 102 -12.11 8.71 -23.68
C GLY A 102 -12.13 7.39 -24.45
N GLU A 103 -11.10 7.10 -25.24
CA GLU A 103 -11.06 5.89 -26.05
C GLU A 103 -10.56 4.67 -25.26
N PRO A 104 -10.96 3.44 -25.62
CA PRO A 104 -10.38 2.23 -25.03
C PRO A 104 -8.87 2.16 -25.26
N GLY A 105 -8.11 1.96 -24.18
CA GLY A 105 -6.65 1.89 -24.25
C GLY A 105 -6.02 1.46 -22.94
N TRP A 106 -4.72 1.21 -22.97
CA TRP A 106 -3.93 0.86 -21.78
C TRP A 106 -3.42 2.08 -21.01
N GLU A 107 -3.13 3.16 -21.72
CA GLU A 107 -2.77 4.49 -21.21
C GLU A 107 -3.12 5.52 -22.29
N PRO A 108 -3.30 6.81 -21.93
CA PRO A 108 -3.45 7.86 -22.93
C PRO A 108 -2.21 7.88 -23.83
N MET A 109 -2.39 7.94 -25.15
CA MET A 109 -1.25 8.01 -26.08
C MET A 109 -0.66 9.43 -26.17
N GLY A 110 -1.48 10.45 -25.92
CA GLY A 110 -1.08 11.85 -25.81
C GLY A 110 -0.58 12.18 -24.40
N ASP A 111 -0.73 13.44 -23.99
CA ASP A 111 -0.34 13.93 -22.67
C ASP A 111 -1.54 14.26 -21.76
N GLU A 112 -2.70 13.66 -22.05
CA GLU A 112 -3.93 13.79 -21.27
C GLU A 112 -3.73 13.29 -19.83
N GLY A 113 -4.35 13.99 -18.88
CA GLY A 113 -4.14 13.73 -17.46
C GLY A 113 -5.21 12.89 -16.79
N LEU A 114 -6.28 12.49 -17.50
CA LEU A 114 -7.40 11.74 -16.94
C LEU A 114 -7.91 10.64 -17.89
N MET A 115 -8.14 9.44 -17.37
CA MET A 115 -8.71 8.32 -18.13
C MET A 115 -9.44 7.34 -17.19
N TYR A 116 -10.39 6.56 -17.72
CA TYR A 116 -10.94 5.39 -17.02
C TYR A 116 -9.86 4.31 -16.87
N SER A 117 -9.75 3.68 -15.70
CA SER A 117 -8.63 2.76 -15.41
C SER A 117 -9.01 1.53 -14.58
N GLY A 118 -10.20 1.50 -13.99
CA GLY A 118 -10.70 0.40 -13.17
C GLY A 118 -11.92 -0.31 -13.73
N GLY A 119 -12.42 0.10 -14.92
CA GLY A 119 -13.69 -0.38 -15.46
C GLY A 119 -14.90 0.28 -14.81
N GLU A 120 -14.74 1.49 -14.27
CA GLU A 120 -15.79 2.26 -13.59
C GLU A 120 -17.01 2.51 -14.49
N ASN A 121 -16.79 2.63 -15.80
CA ASN A 121 -17.83 2.86 -16.81
C ASN A 121 -18.35 1.57 -17.47
N ALA A 122 -17.97 0.39 -16.97
CA ALA A 122 -18.38 -0.90 -17.53
C ALA A 122 -19.21 -1.71 -16.52
N TYR A 123 -20.02 -2.63 -17.06
CA TYR A 123 -20.72 -3.61 -16.23
C TYR A 123 -19.71 -4.54 -15.53
N PRO A 124 -19.92 -4.92 -14.26
CA PRO A 124 -21.07 -4.62 -13.41
C PRO A 124 -20.96 -3.32 -12.62
N PHE A 125 -19.82 -2.63 -12.64
CA PHE A 125 -19.56 -1.54 -11.68
C PHE A 125 -20.34 -0.26 -11.98
N ASN A 126 -20.66 -0.01 -13.25
CA ASN A 126 -21.48 1.13 -13.66
C ASN A 126 -22.93 1.06 -13.16
N THR A 127 -23.39 -0.07 -12.61
CA THR A 127 -24.69 -0.19 -11.93
C THR A 127 -24.60 -0.16 -10.41
N ILE A 128 -23.37 -0.12 -9.86
CA ILE A 128 -23.09 -0.14 -8.42
C ILE A 128 -22.65 1.24 -7.91
N ALA A 129 -21.83 1.94 -8.70
CA ALA A 129 -21.36 3.30 -8.42
C ALA A 129 -21.52 4.17 -9.67
N ASN A 130 -21.67 5.48 -9.46
CA ASN A 130 -21.73 6.42 -10.58
C ASN A 130 -20.36 6.41 -11.30
N PRO A 131 -20.31 6.19 -12.62
CA PRO A 131 -19.04 6.16 -13.35
C PRO A 131 -18.30 7.50 -13.25
N ALA A 132 -17.06 7.43 -12.77
CA ALA A 132 -16.14 8.55 -12.77
C ALA A 132 -14.74 8.05 -13.14
N PRO A 133 -14.01 8.72 -14.04
CA PRO A 133 -12.64 8.36 -14.35
C PRO A 133 -11.74 8.76 -13.18
N ARG A 134 -10.90 7.81 -12.74
CA ARG A 134 -9.99 7.97 -11.59
C ARG A 134 -8.53 7.69 -11.91
N GLY A 135 -8.22 7.45 -13.18
CA GLY A 135 -6.86 7.28 -13.65
C GLY A 135 -6.22 8.64 -13.92
N HIS A 136 -5.58 9.24 -12.92
CA HIS A 136 -4.81 10.47 -13.10
C HIS A 136 -3.42 10.13 -13.61
N VAL A 137 -2.99 10.79 -14.68
CA VAL A 137 -1.71 10.51 -15.35
C VAL A 137 -0.87 11.79 -15.40
N PRO A 138 0.37 11.78 -14.89
CA PRO A 138 1.26 12.92 -15.01
C PRO A 138 1.49 13.31 -16.47
N GLN A 139 1.49 14.61 -16.76
CA GLN A 139 1.69 15.12 -18.11
C GLN A 139 3.11 14.77 -18.59
N MET A 140 3.19 14.07 -19.71
CA MET A 140 4.44 13.72 -20.37
C MET A 140 4.23 13.54 -21.86
N GLN A 141 5.03 14.25 -22.66
CA GLN A 141 5.08 14.04 -24.11
C GLN A 141 6.04 12.92 -24.47
N ASN A 142 5.86 12.31 -25.65
CA ASN A 142 6.74 11.30 -26.22
C ASN A 142 6.97 10.08 -25.29
N LYS A 143 5.90 9.60 -24.65
CA LYS A 143 5.92 8.42 -23.80
C LYS A 143 6.36 7.18 -24.57
N LYS A 144 7.18 6.34 -23.93
CA LYS A 144 7.62 5.04 -24.43
C LYS A 144 7.31 3.97 -23.39
N GLN A 145 6.25 3.21 -23.64
CA GLN A 145 5.79 2.16 -22.72
C GLN A 145 6.90 1.18 -22.37
N GLY A 146 7.13 1.01 -21.06
CA GLY A 146 8.13 0.09 -20.53
C GLY A 146 9.58 0.60 -20.57
N GLU A 147 9.81 1.81 -21.09
CA GLU A 147 11.11 2.49 -21.05
C GLU A 147 11.03 3.80 -20.26
N SER A 148 10.13 4.70 -20.69
CA SER A 148 9.99 6.06 -20.19
C SER A 148 8.53 6.51 -20.36
N SER A 149 7.70 6.19 -19.37
CA SER A 149 6.29 6.55 -19.32
C SER A 149 6.03 7.62 -18.25
N ALA A 150 4.79 8.09 -18.11
CA ALA A 150 4.45 9.20 -17.20
C ALA A 150 4.79 8.93 -15.72
N GLY A 151 5.00 7.66 -15.32
CA GLY A 151 5.53 7.32 -14.00
C GLY A 151 6.91 7.95 -13.70
N LEU A 152 7.71 8.25 -14.73
CA LEU A 152 8.95 8.99 -14.60
C LEU A 152 8.71 10.42 -14.08
N MET A 153 7.68 11.11 -14.58
CA MET A 153 7.34 12.48 -14.17
C MET A 153 6.86 12.53 -12.72
N LEU A 154 6.10 11.52 -12.29
CA LEU A 154 5.75 11.33 -10.88
C LEU A 154 7.00 11.16 -10.01
N MET A 155 7.87 10.23 -10.38
CA MET A 155 9.10 9.99 -9.60
C MET A 155 10.02 11.20 -9.58
N LYS A 156 10.14 11.93 -10.69
CA LYS A 156 10.95 13.14 -10.77
C LYS A 156 10.46 14.20 -9.79
N GLY A 157 9.16 14.54 -9.79
CA GLY A 157 8.60 15.53 -8.85
C GLY A 157 8.84 15.15 -7.38
N LEU A 158 8.64 13.87 -7.03
CA LEU A 158 8.89 13.38 -5.68
C LEU A 158 10.37 13.41 -5.28
N VAL A 159 11.28 13.02 -6.18
CA VAL A 159 12.73 13.02 -5.91
C VAL A 159 13.26 14.44 -5.78
N ASP A 160 12.84 15.35 -6.68
CA ASP A 160 13.21 16.76 -6.62
C ASP A 160 12.71 17.39 -5.31
N SER A 161 11.46 17.11 -4.93
CA SER A 161 10.87 17.59 -3.67
C SER A 161 11.58 17.05 -2.44
N ALA A 162 11.93 15.75 -2.41
CA ALA A 162 12.66 15.15 -1.30
C ALA A 162 14.07 15.74 -1.17
N THR A 163 14.75 15.93 -2.30
CA THR A 163 16.11 16.51 -2.36
C THR A 163 16.09 17.96 -1.89
N ALA A 164 15.12 18.76 -2.37
CA ALA A 164 14.94 20.15 -1.94
C ALA A 164 14.62 20.27 -0.44
N ALA A 165 13.91 19.29 0.13
CA ALA A 165 13.66 19.20 1.58
C ALA A 165 14.88 18.71 2.40
N GLY A 166 15.99 18.36 1.75
CA GLY A 166 17.24 17.96 2.42
C GLY A 166 17.42 16.44 2.62
N ALA A 167 16.58 15.60 2.01
CA ALA A 167 16.79 14.15 2.05
C ALA A 167 18.06 13.75 1.29
N ARG A 168 18.85 12.86 1.89
CA ARG A 168 20.07 12.30 1.27
C ARG A 168 19.76 10.95 0.64
N ALA A 169 20.51 10.57 -0.39
CA ALA A 169 20.39 9.25 -1.01
C ALA A 169 21.75 8.56 -1.14
N LEU A 170 21.77 7.24 -0.94
CA LEU A 170 22.89 6.38 -1.30
C LEU A 170 22.42 5.29 -2.27
N TYR A 171 23.19 5.12 -3.34
CA TYR A 171 22.98 4.13 -4.39
C TYR A 171 23.89 2.91 -4.20
N ASP A 172 23.60 1.85 -4.93
CA ASP A 172 24.26 0.55 -4.84
C ASP A 172 24.26 -0.03 -3.41
N ILE A 173 23.20 0.27 -2.65
CA ILE A 173 22.97 -0.22 -1.28
C ILE A 173 21.95 -1.34 -1.31
N ARG A 174 22.40 -2.57 -1.07
CA ARG A 174 21.50 -3.70 -0.84
C ARG A 174 21.26 -3.91 0.65
N VAL A 175 20.09 -3.51 1.14
CA VAL A 175 19.62 -3.84 2.49
C VAL A 175 19.47 -5.36 2.63
N GLN A 176 19.93 -5.93 3.75
CA GLN A 176 19.91 -7.38 3.99
C GLN A 176 19.06 -7.78 5.20
N ARG A 177 19.14 -7.02 6.30
CA ARG A 177 18.38 -7.31 7.54
C ARG A 177 18.20 -6.06 8.39
N LEU A 178 17.17 -6.09 9.24
CA LEU A 178 16.99 -5.11 10.31
C LEU A 178 17.98 -5.41 11.45
N ILE A 179 18.43 -4.36 12.12
CA ILE A 179 19.16 -4.44 13.39
C ILE A 179 18.15 -4.13 14.49
N ILE A 180 17.96 -5.07 15.41
CA ILE A 180 16.96 -5.02 16.47
C ILE A 180 17.68 -5.02 17.82
N GLU A 181 17.32 -4.08 18.69
CA GLU A 181 17.83 -3.98 20.05
C GLU A 181 17.21 -5.06 20.97
N SER A 182 17.72 -5.20 22.19
CA SER A 182 17.21 -6.17 23.17
C SER A 182 15.76 -5.90 23.60
N ASP A 183 15.28 -4.66 23.49
CA ASP A 183 13.90 -4.25 23.80
C ASP A 183 12.92 -4.48 22.62
N GLY A 184 13.40 -5.01 21.48
CA GLY A 184 12.61 -5.25 20.28
C GLY A 184 12.52 -4.05 19.33
N ARG A 185 13.11 -2.90 19.66
CA ARG A 185 13.11 -1.72 18.78
C ARG A 185 14.05 -1.92 17.59
N VAL A 186 13.59 -1.54 16.40
CA VAL A 186 14.44 -1.47 15.20
C VAL A 186 15.39 -0.27 15.32
N ALA A 187 16.69 -0.53 15.43
CA ALA A 187 17.73 0.50 15.57
C ALA A 187 18.43 0.88 14.27
N GLY A 188 18.19 0.13 13.19
CA GLY A 188 18.85 0.38 11.92
C GLY A 188 18.77 -0.83 11.00
N ILE A 189 19.69 -0.86 10.05
CA ILE A 189 19.78 -1.92 9.06
C ILE A 189 21.23 -2.33 8.83
N ARG A 190 21.42 -3.59 8.45
CA ARG A 190 22.66 -4.07 7.84
C ARG A 190 22.48 -4.16 6.33
N SER A 191 23.44 -3.60 5.62
CA SER A 191 23.44 -3.47 4.17
C SER A 191 24.76 -3.90 3.56
N ARG A 192 24.75 -4.14 2.25
CA ARG A 192 25.95 -4.36 1.45
C ARG A 192 26.11 -3.25 0.42
N ARG A 193 27.30 -2.66 0.33
CA ARG A 193 27.66 -1.64 -0.66
C ARG A 193 29.02 -1.98 -1.26
N TYR A 194 29.13 -2.06 -2.58
CA TYR A 194 30.38 -2.36 -3.29
C TYR A 194 31.16 -3.56 -2.73
N GLY A 195 30.43 -4.61 -2.32
CA GLY A 195 31.03 -5.82 -1.76
C GLY A 195 31.17 -5.82 -0.24
N GLU A 196 31.24 -4.65 0.40
CA GLU A 196 31.44 -4.48 1.84
C GLU A 196 30.14 -4.48 2.63
N THR A 197 30.22 -4.93 3.89
CA THR A 197 29.10 -4.88 4.83
C THR A 197 29.15 -3.56 5.61
N ILE A 198 28.04 -2.84 5.62
CA ILE A 198 27.88 -1.60 6.37
C ILE A 198 26.63 -1.66 7.24
N ASP A 199 26.70 -1.06 8.42
CA ASP A 199 25.55 -0.88 9.31
C ASP A 199 25.14 0.59 9.34
N ILE A 200 23.84 0.84 9.20
CA ILE A 200 23.27 2.18 9.14
C ILE A 200 22.26 2.33 10.28
N ARG A 201 22.53 3.27 11.20
CA ARG A 201 21.66 3.56 12.34
C ARG A 201 20.44 4.38 11.92
N ALA A 202 19.26 3.96 12.38
CA ALA A 202 18.02 4.70 12.27
C ALA A 202 17.60 5.22 13.66
N ARG A 203 17.59 6.54 13.84
CA ARG A 203 17.30 7.17 15.13
C ARG A 203 15.82 7.14 15.51
N ARG A 204 14.94 7.28 14.52
CA ARG A 204 13.47 7.35 14.73
C ARG A 204 12.75 6.11 14.22
N GLY A 205 13.12 5.61 13.04
CA GLY A 205 12.49 4.43 12.46
C GLY A 205 13.05 4.09 11.09
N VAL A 206 12.60 2.96 10.54
CA VAL A 206 12.94 2.45 9.21
C VAL A 206 11.66 2.32 8.40
N VAL A 207 11.64 2.87 7.18
CA VAL A 207 10.53 2.71 6.23
C VAL A 207 10.94 1.70 5.16
N LEU A 208 10.17 0.61 5.02
CA LEU A 208 10.40 -0.41 4.00
C LEU A 208 9.54 -0.10 2.77
N ALA A 209 10.20 0.21 1.65
CA ALA A 209 9.54 0.56 0.38
C ALA A 209 10.24 -0.09 -0.84
N ALA A 210 10.70 -1.33 -0.69
CA ALA A 210 11.59 -2.02 -1.63
C ALA A 210 10.88 -2.83 -2.73
N GLY A 211 9.59 -2.62 -2.95
CA GLY A 211 8.81 -3.30 -4.00
C GLY A 211 8.25 -4.67 -3.59
N SER A 212 7.79 -5.42 -4.59
CA SER A 212 7.09 -6.71 -4.42
C SER A 212 8.04 -7.92 -4.45
N PHE A 213 7.47 -9.12 -4.34
CA PHE A 213 8.19 -10.39 -4.44
C PHE A 213 8.08 -11.09 -5.79
N ALA A 214 7.61 -10.40 -6.83
CA ALA A 214 7.23 -11.02 -8.11
C ALA A 214 8.38 -11.77 -8.84
N TYR A 215 9.63 -11.45 -8.54
CA TYR A 215 10.81 -12.14 -9.09
C TYR A 215 11.54 -13.02 -8.06
N ASN A 216 10.87 -13.40 -6.98
CA ASN A 216 11.33 -14.45 -6.07
C ASN A 216 10.54 -15.73 -6.36
N ASP A 217 11.10 -16.61 -7.19
CA ASP A 217 10.45 -17.84 -7.63
C ASP A 217 9.95 -18.71 -6.47
N ALA A 218 10.70 -18.79 -5.36
CA ALA A 218 10.30 -19.56 -4.20
C ALA A 218 9.06 -18.96 -3.51
N MET A 219 9.03 -17.63 -3.35
CA MET A 219 7.86 -16.95 -2.79
C MET A 219 6.67 -16.96 -3.75
N VAL A 220 6.90 -16.82 -5.06
CA VAL A 220 5.85 -16.92 -6.07
C VAL A 220 5.25 -18.32 -6.06
N ALA A 221 6.06 -19.37 -6.05
CA ALA A 221 5.59 -20.75 -5.98
C ALA A 221 4.76 -21.01 -4.71
N GLN A 222 5.16 -20.42 -3.57
CA GLN A 222 4.47 -20.61 -2.30
C GLN A 222 3.18 -19.78 -2.16
N TYR A 223 3.22 -18.49 -2.51
CA TYR A 223 2.17 -17.53 -2.17
C TYR A 223 1.32 -17.08 -3.36
N ALA A 224 1.85 -17.16 -4.58
CA ALA A 224 1.16 -16.73 -5.80
C ALA A 224 1.38 -17.71 -6.97
N PRO A 225 1.09 -19.02 -6.80
CA PRO A 225 1.45 -20.04 -7.79
C PRO A 225 0.81 -19.82 -9.17
N ARG A 226 -0.31 -19.08 -9.24
CA ARG A 226 -1.00 -18.75 -10.49
C ARG A 226 -0.16 -17.91 -11.47
N ILE A 227 0.83 -17.18 -10.98
CA ILE A 227 1.74 -16.36 -11.82
C ILE A 227 3.12 -17.00 -12.00
N ALA A 228 3.34 -18.21 -11.46
CA ALA A 228 4.60 -18.92 -11.64
C ALA A 228 4.87 -19.18 -13.13
N GLY A 229 6.10 -18.91 -13.59
CA GLY A 229 6.48 -19.02 -14.99
C GLY A 229 5.93 -17.93 -15.92
N ARG A 230 5.22 -16.92 -15.38
CA ARG A 230 4.67 -15.77 -16.12
C ARG A 230 5.02 -14.45 -15.43
N PRO A 231 6.32 -14.11 -15.28
CA PRO A 231 6.73 -12.95 -14.50
C PRO A 231 6.28 -11.63 -15.14
N PRO A 232 5.86 -10.62 -14.33
CA PRO A 232 5.57 -9.28 -14.82
C PRO A 232 6.86 -8.55 -15.21
N ARG A 233 6.77 -7.45 -15.98
CA ARG A 233 7.96 -6.68 -16.40
C ARG A 233 8.50 -5.79 -15.26
N SER A 234 9.59 -6.18 -14.58
CA SER A 234 10.59 -5.33 -13.89
C SER A 234 11.59 -6.15 -13.03
N ASN A 235 12.82 -6.37 -13.51
CA ASN A 235 13.83 -7.21 -12.86
C ASN A 235 14.37 -6.68 -11.50
N SER A 236 14.06 -5.45 -11.08
CA SER A 236 14.50 -4.93 -9.77
C SER A 236 13.68 -5.48 -8.60
N MET A 237 12.53 -6.09 -8.87
CA MET A 237 11.55 -6.61 -7.90
C MET A 237 11.86 -8.04 -7.40
N THR A 238 13.13 -8.34 -7.16
CA THR A 238 13.61 -9.72 -6.88
C THR A 238 13.13 -10.35 -5.59
N GLY A 239 12.41 -9.64 -4.70
CA GLY A 239 11.78 -10.23 -3.51
C GLY A 239 12.65 -11.12 -2.63
N ARG A 240 13.98 -11.13 -2.79
CA ARG A 240 14.84 -12.17 -2.19
C ARG A 240 14.70 -12.04 -0.68
N PRO A 241 14.51 -13.17 0.03
CA PRO A 241 14.00 -13.14 1.39
C PRO A 241 14.89 -12.27 2.25
N PHE A 242 14.28 -11.35 3.01
CA PHE A 242 14.76 -11.08 4.35
C PHE A 242 15.04 -12.45 4.96
N GLY A 243 16.31 -12.76 5.22
CA GLY A 243 16.69 -13.95 5.96
C GLY A 243 16.19 -13.79 7.39
N TRP A 244 14.89 -14.04 7.60
CA TRP A 244 14.35 -14.22 8.92
C TRP A 244 14.89 -15.56 9.42
N PRO A 245 15.68 -15.60 10.50
CA PRO A 245 16.11 -16.88 11.04
C PRO A 245 14.85 -17.68 11.38
N ARG A 246 14.77 -18.93 10.87
CA ARG A 246 13.94 -19.94 11.53
C ARG A 246 14.36 -19.93 13.00
N PRO A 247 13.43 -19.88 13.98
CA PRO A 247 13.82 -20.16 15.35
C PRO A 247 14.49 -21.54 15.35
N SER A 248 15.76 -21.58 15.74
CA SER A 248 16.40 -22.83 16.14
C SER A 248 15.48 -23.50 17.13
N ALA A 249 15.09 -24.74 16.85
CA ALA A 249 14.21 -25.52 17.72
C ALA A 249 14.71 -25.40 19.17
N PRO A 250 13.90 -24.89 20.12
CA PRO A 250 14.29 -24.91 21.51
C PRO A 250 14.30 -26.37 22.00
N THR A 251 15.45 -26.83 22.46
CA THR A 251 15.61 -28.10 23.18
C THR A 251 15.09 -28.00 24.63
N SER A 252 13.97 -27.29 24.86
CA SER A 252 13.34 -27.23 26.19
C SER A 252 11.81 -27.27 26.12
N PRO A 253 11.13 -27.99 27.03
CA PRO A 253 9.72 -28.37 26.84
C PRO A 253 8.70 -27.29 27.24
N THR A 254 9.11 -26.07 27.56
CA THR A 254 8.22 -25.07 28.22
C THR A 254 7.91 -23.83 27.38
N TRP A 255 8.22 -23.82 26.08
CA TRP A 255 7.94 -22.67 25.22
C TRP A 255 6.74 -22.92 24.31
N THR A 256 5.61 -22.26 24.60
CA THR A 256 4.47 -22.18 23.68
C THR A 256 4.62 -20.92 22.81
N PRO A 257 4.76 -21.03 21.48
CA PRO A 257 4.82 -19.87 20.60
C PRO A 257 3.50 -19.09 20.61
N PRO A 258 3.53 -17.75 20.51
CA PRO A 258 2.33 -16.99 20.17
C PRO A 258 1.83 -17.43 18.78
N ARG A 259 0.53 -17.76 18.69
CA ARG A 259 -0.13 -18.03 17.41
C ARG A 259 -0.20 -16.74 16.62
N TRP A 260 0.54 -16.69 15.52
CA TRP A 260 0.35 -15.65 14.51
C TRP A 260 -0.88 -16.00 13.70
N HIS A 261 -1.96 -15.24 13.90
CA HIS A 261 -3.10 -15.26 13.01
C HIS A 261 -2.76 -14.44 11.77
N CYS A 262 -2.57 -15.12 10.65
CA CYS A 262 -2.71 -14.53 9.32
C CYS A 262 -4.20 -14.21 9.15
N SER A 263 -4.61 -12.98 9.47
CA SER A 263 -5.94 -12.50 9.10
C SER A 263 -5.95 -12.25 7.60
N SER A 264 -6.93 -12.87 6.92
CA SER A 264 -7.19 -12.88 5.48
C SER A 264 -6.12 -13.53 4.59
N THR A 265 -6.28 -14.84 4.38
CA THR A 265 -6.07 -15.43 3.07
C THR A 265 -6.99 -14.73 2.07
N HIS A 266 -6.41 -13.94 1.15
CA HIS A 266 -6.82 -13.65 -0.24
C HIS A 266 -6.31 -12.26 -0.66
N ASN A 267 -5.77 -12.18 -1.89
CA ASN A 267 -5.37 -10.99 -2.66
C ASN A 267 -4.08 -10.23 -2.24
N ASN A 268 -2.93 -10.77 -2.69
CA ASN A 268 -1.78 -10.11 -3.33
C ASN A 268 -1.37 -8.65 -3.01
N TRP A 269 -1.56 -8.15 -1.80
CA TRP A 269 -0.97 -6.88 -1.35
C TRP A 269 -0.45 -6.99 0.08
N CYS A 270 0.88 -7.05 0.25
CA CYS A 270 1.51 -6.75 1.53
C CYS A 270 1.70 -5.23 1.64
N ALA A 271 0.73 -4.54 2.22
CA ALA A 271 0.94 -3.20 2.78
C ALA A 271 1.09 -3.36 4.30
N ALA A 272 2.27 -3.02 4.83
CA ALA A 272 2.48 -2.90 6.27
C ALA A 272 2.21 -1.44 6.67
N SER A 273 1.10 -1.19 7.37
CA SER A 273 0.86 0.06 8.10
C SER A 273 1.06 -0.19 9.60
N TRP A 274 1.66 0.78 10.29
CA TRP A 274 1.74 0.83 11.76
C TRP A 274 1.04 2.09 12.24
N SER A 275 0.13 1.95 13.20
CA SER A 275 -0.50 3.06 13.93
C SER A 275 0.25 3.28 15.24
N THR A 276 0.60 4.52 15.54
CA THR A 276 1.15 4.93 16.85
C THR A 276 0.03 5.36 17.79
N ASN A 277 0.16 4.91 19.04
CA ASN A 277 -0.51 5.33 20.27
C ASN A 277 -1.70 4.48 20.74
N GLY A 278 -1.40 3.65 21.74
CA GLY A 278 -2.40 3.12 22.65
C GLY A 278 -2.83 4.18 23.66
N VAL A 279 -4.14 4.29 23.85
CA VAL A 279 -4.73 4.70 25.12
C VAL A 279 -5.65 3.55 25.52
N ASN A 280 -5.30 2.90 26.63
CA ASN A 280 -6.11 1.86 27.25
C ASN A 280 -7.46 2.44 27.66
N ALA A 281 -8.53 2.04 26.97
CA ALA A 281 -9.89 2.12 27.49
C ALA A 281 -10.34 0.70 27.84
N THR A 282 -10.23 0.36 29.12
CA THR A 282 -10.87 -0.82 29.71
C THR A 282 -12.38 -0.71 29.54
N SER A 283 -12.98 -1.62 28.77
CA SER A 283 -14.43 -1.84 28.73
C SER A 283 -14.78 -3.19 29.40
N PRO A 284 -15.84 -3.27 30.22
CA PRO A 284 -16.12 -4.43 31.06
C PRO A 284 -16.66 -5.63 30.27
N ARG A 285 -16.24 -6.82 30.69
CA ARG A 285 -16.70 -8.12 30.18
C ARG A 285 -18.22 -8.25 30.30
N THR A 286 -18.88 -8.59 29.21
CA THR A 286 -20.26 -9.09 29.19
C THR A 286 -20.29 -10.53 29.73
N PRO A 287 -21.21 -10.91 30.64
CA PRO A 287 -21.24 -12.26 31.21
C PRO A 287 -21.95 -13.26 30.29
N THR A 288 -21.37 -14.45 30.18
CA THR A 288 -21.99 -15.67 29.64
C THR A 288 -23.27 -16.02 30.39
N GLN A 289 -24.36 -16.24 29.65
CA GLN A 289 -25.61 -16.80 30.18
C GLN A 289 -25.39 -18.25 30.62
N THR A 290 -25.51 -18.50 31.92
CA THR A 290 -25.84 -19.80 32.49
C THR A 290 -27.12 -19.60 33.33
N GLY A 291 -28.25 -20.12 32.83
CA GLY A 291 -29.53 -20.04 33.53
C GLY A 291 -29.60 -21.02 34.71
N PRO A 292 -30.15 -20.63 35.87
CA PRO A 292 -30.46 -21.57 36.93
C PRO A 292 -31.86 -22.17 36.75
N VAL A 293 -31.92 -23.50 36.89
CA VAL A 293 -33.15 -24.28 37.08
C VAL A 293 -33.78 -23.87 38.41
N SER A 294 -35.01 -23.37 38.39
CA SER A 294 -35.81 -23.17 39.61
C SER A 294 -37.08 -24.01 39.56
N SER A 295 -37.23 -24.83 40.60
CA SER A 295 -38.38 -25.68 40.90
C SER A 295 -39.59 -24.83 41.29
N ARG A 296 -40.74 -25.08 40.65
CA ARG A 296 -42.06 -24.74 41.20
C ARG A 296 -42.94 -25.97 41.22
N SER A 297 -43.27 -26.40 42.44
CA SER A 297 -44.38 -27.28 42.78
C SER A 297 -45.71 -26.60 42.46
N ILE A 298 -46.56 -27.24 41.66
CA ILE A 298 -47.98 -26.90 41.54
C ILE A 298 -48.80 -28.17 41.77
N THR A 299 -49.70 -28.02 42.72
CA THR A 299 -50.56 -29.02 43.35
C THR A 299 -51.69 -29.48 42.42
N ARG A 300 -52.02 -30.76 42.55
CA ARG A 300 -53.14 -31.48 41.90
C ARG A 300 -54.50 -30.93 42.35
N THR A 301 -55.41 -30.70 41.41
CA THR A 301 -56.87 -30.81 41.64
C THR A 301 -57.61 -31.06 40.33
N THR A 302 -58.30 -32.20 40.25
CA THR A 302 -59.30 -32.60 39.23
C THR A 302 -60.67 -32.00 39.60
N PRO A 303 -61.63 -31.83 38.66
CA PRO A 303 -62.68 -32.84 38.39
C PRO A 303 -63.06 -32.98 36.89
N ARG A 304 -63.45 -34.19 36.40
CA ARG A 304 -64.83 -34.65 36.04
C ARG A 304 -65.64 -33.63 35.20
N ILE A 305 -66.24 -33.93 34.06
CA ILE A 305 -66.77 -35.15 33.40
C ILE A 305 -66.42 -35.06 31.91
#